data_AF-A0A518MT44-F1
#
_entry.id   AF-A0A518MT44-F1
#
_cell.length_a   1.000
_cell.length_b   1.000
_cell.length_c   1.000
_cell.angle_alpha   90.00
_cell.angle_beta   90.00
_cell.angle_gamma   90.00
#
_symmetry.space_group_name_H-M   'P 1'
#
loop_
_entity.id
_entity.type
_entity.pdbx_description
1 polymer ?
#
loop_
_entity_poly.entity_id
_entity_poly.type
_entity_poly.pdbx_seq_one_letter_code
_entity_poly.pdbx_strand_id
1 'polypeptide(L)'
;MDWNWFFSSFCQSAAALIGIIGAFIISRLLGISEKINSTISEFDNLAIECNKILLNINNCRFYWFTKSHVKYNSTLKELVKNGDFDNLSREEILDKIYKLDNQLYKIDEAVIESFEKVYKEYKPTYTPVGNGITMKNMHFVGAFDIAPKGLWDNLKDEKDKIDKLEIDSRTLIQYFEQNLQNLSAFDDSIKPLKIIIILLLVAFPFTVIYPLHFMPMETNINPEITYNIFEIFNSILTFKSVLLFIFFISIESIFTYFLIITNQLNIRLLTAKQNNSKDLRSLKNYSKHFA
;
A
#
# COMPACT_ATOMS: atom_id res chain seq x y z
N MET A 1 7.83 -52.09 37.39
CA MET A 1 7.69 -50.62 37.34
C MET A 1 6.20 -50.30 37.36
N ASP A 2 5.75 -49.29 38.09
CA ASP A 2 4.33 -48.91 38.08
C ASP A 2 4.03 -48.10 36.82
N TRP A 3 3.60 -48.80 35.77
CA TRP A 3 3.25 -48.19 34.49
C TRP A 3 2.04 -47.24 34.61
N ASN A 4 1.13 -47.48 35.57
CA ASN A 4 0.02 -46.56 35.81
C ASN A 4 0.53 -45.23 36.36
N TRP A 5 1.46 -45.26 37.30
CA TRP A 5 2.11 -44.04 37.79
C TRP A 5 2.86 -43.30 36.67
N PHE A 6 3.66 -44.03 35.89
CA PHE A 6 4.42 -43.44 34.77
C PHE A 6 3.52 -42.74 33.75
N PHE A 7 2.51 -43.44 33.22
CA PHE A 7 1.61 -42.87 32.22
C PHE A 7 0.78 -41.71 32.79
N SER A 8 0.44 -41.74 34.09
CA SER A 8 -0.36 -40.67 34.73
C SER A 8 0.47 -39.40 34.81
N SER A 9 1.68 -39.50 35.35
CA SER A 9 2.61 -38.38 35.44
C SER A 9 3.04 -37.85 34.07
N PHE A 10 3.24 -38.74 33.09
CA PHE A 10 3.55 -38.36 31.70
C PHE A 10 2.39 -37.58 31.06
N CYS A 11 1.16 -38.10 31.12
CA CYS A 11 -0.01 -37.43 30.53
C CYS A 11 -0.29 -36.08 31.20
N GLN A 12 -0.15 -36.00 32.53
CA GLN A 12 -0.33 -34.74 33.26
C GLN A 12 0.71 -33.69 32.83
N SER A 13 1.98 -34.09 32.73
CA SER A 13 3.06 -33.19 32.29
C SER A 13 2.88 -32.75 30.84
N ALA A 14 2.52 -33.68 29.94
CA ALA A 14 2.26 -33.39 28.54
C ALA A 14 1.05 -32.46 28.36
N ALA A 15 -0.06 -32.72 29.07
CA ALA A 15 -1.25 -31.87 29.02
C ALA A 15 -0.96 -30.45 29.54
N ALA A 16 -0.18 -30.32 30.63
CA ALA A 16 0.24 -29.02 31.15
C ALA A 16 1.10 -28.25 30.13
N LEU A 17 2.07 -28.91 29.51
CA LEU A 17 2.92 -28.31 28.48
C LEU A 17 2.11 -27.85 27.26
N ILE A 18 1.22 -28.71 26.76
CA ILE A 18 0.29 -28.39 25.65
C ILE A 18 -0.61 -27.21 26.02
N GLY A 19 -1.10 -27.16 27.26
CA GLY A 19 -1.92 -26.06 27.76
C GLY A 19 -1.18 -24.72 27.74
N ILE A 20 0.07 -24.69 28.22
CA ILE A 20 0.91 -23.48 28.24
C ILE A 20 1.20 -23.00 26.81
N ILE A 21 1.66 -23.90 25.94
CA ILE A 21 1.96 -23.58 24.54
C ILE A 21 0.69 -23.12 23.82
N GLY A 22 -0.42 -23.84 24.01
CA GLY A 22 -1.72 -23.52 23.42
C GLY A 22 -2.19 -22.12 23.82
N ALA A 23 -2.17 -21.79 25.11
CA ALA A 23 -2.56 -20.47 25.60
C ALA A 23 -1.69 -19.34 25.00
N PHE A 24 -0.37 -19.54 24.94
CA PHE A 24 0.55 -18.58 24.34
C PHE A 24 0.25 -18.34 22.85
N ILE A 25 0.05 -19.43 22.09
CA ILE A 25 -0.23 -19.37 20.64
C ILE A 25 -1.56 -18.67 20.37
N ILE A 26 -2.60 -18.99 21.14
CA ILE A 26 -3.91 -18.34 21.02
C ILE A 26 -3.79 -16.83 21.27
N SER A 27 -3.13 -16.44 22.37
CA SER A 27 -2.92 -15.02 22.70
C SER A 27 -2.16 -14.30 21.59
N ARG A 28 -1.08 -14.91 21.09
CA ARG A 28 -0.27 -14.34 20.00
C ARG A 28 -1.06 -14.21 18.70
N LEU A 29 -1.86 -15.22 18.35
CA LEU A 29 -2.69 -15.22 17.16
C LEU A 29 -3.77 -14.14 17.22
N LEU A 30 -4.44 -13.97 18.36
CA LEU A 30 -5.44 -12.91 18.55
C LEU A 30 -4.79 -11.52 18.40
N GLY A 31 -3.62 -11.30 19.01
CA GLY A 31 -2.90 -10.03 18.88
C GLY A 31 -2.43 -9.73 17.45
N ILE A 32 -2.02 -10.74 16.68
CA ILE A 32 -1.69 -10.57 15.26
C ILE A 32 -2.94 -10.31 14.43
N SER A 33 -4.04 -11.03 14.70
CA SER A 33 -5.32 -10.86 14.02
C SER A 33 -5.83 -9.41 14.15
N GLU A 34 -5.77 -8.85 15.35
CA GLU A 34 -6.18 -7.47 15.61
C GLU A 34 -5.32 -6.47 14.82
N LYS A 35 -3.99 -6.65 14.86
CA LYS A 35 -3.06 -5.80 14.10
C LYS A 35 -3.29 -5.88 12.59
N ILE A 36 -3.50 -7.07 12.04
CA ILE A 36 -3.80 -7.25 10.62
C ILE A 36 -5.09 -6.51 10.26
N ASN A 37 -6.16 -6.69 11.04
CA ASN A 37 -7.42 -6.01 10.78
C ASN A 37 -7.28 -4.47 10.87
N SER A 38 -6.50 -3.95 11.83
CA SER A 38 -6.19 -2.52 11.94
C SER A 38 -5.44 -2.03 10.69
N THR A 39 -4.38 -2.72 10.28
CA THR A 39 -3.60 -2.34 9.09
C THR A 39 -4.45 -2.40 7.81
N ILE A 40 -5.35 -3.37 7.68
CA ILE A 40 -6.30 -3.44 6.55
C ILE A 40 -7.24 -2.22 6.57
N SER A 41 -7.81 -1.87 7.73
CA SER A 41 -8.65 -0.67 7.87
C SER A 41 -7.90 0.62 7.53
N GLU A 42 -6.62 0.71 7.90
CA GLU A 42 -5.77 1.83 7.50
C GLU A 42 -5.60 1.92 5.98
N PHE A 43 -5.47 0.80 5.26
CA PHE A 43 -5.46 0.83 3.79
C PHE A 43 -6.74 1.41 3.21
N ASP A 44 -7.91 1.05 3.75
CA ASP A 44 -9.18 1.60 3.29
C ASP A 44 -9.24 3.12 3.50
N ASN A 45 -8.72 3.60 4.65
CA ASN A 45 -8.61 5.04 4.92
C ASN A 45 -7.63 5.74 3.96
N LEU A 46 -6.47 5.14 3.68
CA LEU A 46 -5.50 5.67 2.72
C LEU A 46 -6.09 5.71 1.30
N ALA A 47 -6.93 4.74 0.92
CA ALA A 47 -7.63 4.75 -0.36
C ALA A 47 -8.67 5.89 -0.44
N ILE A 48 -9.37 6.20 0.65
CA ILE A 48 -10.28 7.35 0.72
C ILE A 48 -9.50 8.67 0.57
N GLU A 49 -8.38 8.83 1.29
CA GLU A 49 -7.53 10.02 1.16
C GLU A 49 -6.91 10.12 -0.25
N CYS A 50 -6.55 9.01 -0.88
CA CYS A 50 -6.12 8.98 -2.28
C CYS A 50 -7.18 9.58 -3.19
N ASN A 51 -8.44 9.14 -3.06
CA ASN A 51 -9.55 9.66 -3.87
C ASN A 51 -9.77 11.15 -3.64
N LYS A 52 -9.62 11.62 -2.41
CA LYS A 52 -9.73 13.05 -2.07
C LYS A 52 -8.61 13.87 -2.69
N ILE A 53 -7.37 13.38 -2.64
CA ILE A 53 -6.23 14.03 -3.31
C ILE A 53 -6.46 14.07 -4.83
N LEU A 54 -6.90 12.96 -5.44
CA LEU A 54 -7.22 12.90 -6.88
C LEU A 54 -8.29 13.93 -7.27
N LEU A 55 -9.37 14.05 -6.50
CA LEU A 55 -10.40 15.07 -6.72
C LEU A 55 -9.84 16.49 -6.64
N ASN A 56 -8.96 16.75 -5.67
CA ASN A 56 -8.32 18.06 -5.52
C ASN A 56 -7.36 18.38 -6.67
N ILE A 57 -6.56 17.41 -7.10
CA ILE A 57 -5.67 17.53 -8.27
C ILE A 57 -6.48 17.82 -9.53
N ASN A 58 -7.60 17.13 -9.73
CA ASN A 58 -8.47 17.38 -10.90
C ASN A 58 -9.08 18.79 -10.90
N ASN A 59 -9.20 19.43 -9.73
CA ASN A 59 -9.67 20.80 -9.60
C ASN A 59 -8.56 21.84 -9.78
N CYS A 60 -7.28 21.44 -9.77
CA CYS A 60 -6.15 22.33 -10.02
C CYS A 60 -6.13 22.81 -11.46
N ARG A 61 -5.83 24.10 -11.64
CA ARG A 61 -5.90 24.74 -12.96
C ARG A 61 -4.53 24.76 -13.63
N PHE A 62 -3.93 23.59 -13.84
CA PHE A 62 -2.60 23.46 -14.48
C PHE A 62 -2.50 24.20 -15.82
N TYR A 63 -3.55 24.11 -16.64
CA TYR A 63 -3.64 24.81 -17.93
C TYR A 63 -3.60 26.33 -17.76
N TRP A 64 -4.45 26.87 -16.87
CA TRP A 64 -4.53 28.30 -16.63
C TRP A 64 -3.25 28.85 -16.02
N PHE A 65 -2.63 28.12 -15.08
CA PHE A 65 -1.35 28.47 -14.48
C PHE A 65 -0.28 28.60 -15.58
N THR A 66 -0.07 27.54 -16.37
CA THR A 66 0.94 27.49 -17.43
C THR A 66 0.70 28.60 -18.47
N LYS A 67 -0.54 28.76 -18.93
CA LYS A 67 -0.95 29.79 -19.88
C LYS A 67 -0.69 31.21 -19.38
N SER A 68 -1.08 31.49 -18.14
CA SER A 68 -0.93 32.81 -17.53
C SER A 68 0.53 33.13 -17.26
N HIS A 69 1.32 32.14 -16.82
CA HIS A 69 2.75 32.30 -16.59
C HIS A 69 3.48 32.63 -17.91
N VAL A 70 3.23 31.87 -18.98
CA VAL A 70 3.81 32.13 -20.31
C VAL A 70 3.39 33.51 -20.84
N LYS A 71 2.11 33.87 -20.74
CA LYS A 71 1.61 35.16 -21.26
C LYS A 71 2.29 36.37 -20.61
N TYR A 72 2.51 36.32 -19.31
CA TYR A 72 3.02 37.45 -18.53
C TYR A 72 4.52 37.37 -18.20
N ASN A 73 5.23 36.36 -18.72
CA ASN A 73 6.67 36.23 -18.54
C ASN A 73 7.42 37.36 -19.27
N SER A 74 8.07 38.25 -18.52
CA SER A 74 8.81 39.40 -19.05
C SER A 74 10.03 39.00 -19.88
N THR A 75 10.76 37.97 -19.45
CA THR A 75 11.96 37.46 -20.13
C THR A 75 11.58 36.90 -21.49
N LEU A 76 10.48 36.13 -21.56
CA LEU A 76 9.95 35.60 -22.82
C LEU A 76 9.59 36.73 -23.80
N LYS A 77 8.91 37.78 -23.31
CA LYS A 77 8.56 38.95 -24.14
C LYS A 77 9.80 39.65 -24.71
N GLU A 78 10.88 39.76 -23.93
CA GLU A 78 12.15 40.35 -24.40
C GLU A 78 12.81 39.50 -25.49
N LEU A 79 12.89 38.19 -25.29
CA LEU A 79 13.44 37.26 -26.28
C LEU A 79 12.64 37.26 -27.60
N VAL A 80 11.31 37.36 -27.50
CA VAL A 80 10.43 37.53 -28.68
C VAL A 80 10.73 38.85 -29.41
N LYS A 81 10.87 39.96 -28.68
CA LYS A 81 11.24 41.27 -29.26
C LYS A 81 12.61 41.26 -29.94
N ASN A 82 13.52 40.42 -29.46
CA ASN A 82 14.87 40.26 -30.01
C ASN A 82 14.90 39.38 -31.27
N GLY A 83 13.81 38.67 -31.59
CA GLY A 83 13.75 37.76 -32.73
C GLY A 83 14.33 36.37 -32.42
N ASP A 84 14.56 36.04 -31.14
CA ASP A 84 15.21 34.79 -30.72
C ASP A 84 14.38 33.53 -31.02
N PHE A 85 13.14 33.70 -31.47
CA PHE A 85 12.23 32.62 -31.85
C PHE A 85 11.94 32.57 -33.36
N ASP A 86 12.57 33.44 -34.15
CA ASP A 86 12.35 33.46 -35.60
C ASP A 86 12.94 32.21 -36.27
N ASN A 87 12.17 31.63 -37.20
CA ASN A 87 12.50 30.40 -37.94
C ASN A 87 12.68 29.13 -37.09
N LEU A 88 12.30 29.14 -35.82
CA LEU A 88 12.25 27.92 -35.00
C LEU A 88 11.01 27.08 -35.33
N SER A 89 11.18 25.77 -35.32
CA SER A 89 10.07 24.83 -35.35
C SER A 89 9.29 24.84 -34.02
N ARG A 90 8.07 24.30 -34.04
CA ARG A 90 7.21 24.22 -32.85
C ARG A 90 7.87 23.50 -31.67
N GLU A 91 8.62 22.44 -31.96
CA GLU A 91 9.30 21.62 -30.96
C GLU A 91 10.49 22.37 -30.32
N GLU A 92 11.26 23.09 -31.12
CA GLU A 92 12.37 23.94 -30.63
C GLU A 92 11.86 25.12 -29.78
N ILE A 93 10.70 25.68 -30.13
CA ILE A 93 10.05 26.74 -29.33
C ILE A 93 9.66 26.19 -27.95
N LEU A 94 9.03 25.01 -27.90
CA LEU A 94 8.64 24.37 -26.64
C LEU A 94 9.86 24.08 -25.75
N ASP A 95 10.89 23.44 -26.30
CA ASP A 95 12.12 23.11 -25.56
C ASP A 95 12.79 24.38 -25.00
N LYS A 96 12.86 25.44 -25.81
CA LYS A 96 13.43 26.72 -25.38
C LYS A 96 12.62 27.36 -24.25
N ILE A 97 11.29 27.35 -24.33
CA ILE A 97 10.41 27.90 -23.27
C ILE A 97 10.53 27.09 -21.97
N TYR A 98 10.55 25.77 -22.03
CA TYR A 98 10.69 24.93 -20.83
C TYR A 98 12.08 25.06 -20.18
N LYS A 99 13.14 25.31 -20.97
CA LYS A 99 14.47 25.62 -20.43
C LYS A 99 14.56 27.00 -19.78
N LEU A 100 13.79 27.96 -20.27
CA LEU A 100 13.72 29.31 -19.69
C LEU A 100 13.00 29.31 -18.35
N ASP A 101 12.00 28.45 -18.17
CA ASP A 101 11.10 28.49 -17.04
C ASP A 101 10.76 27.08 -16.53
N ASN A 102 11.46 26.67 -15.48
CA ASN A 102 11.30 25.36 -14.86
C ASN A 102 10.03 25.23 -14.02
N GLN A 103 9.26 26.31 -13.84
CA GLN A 103 8.01 26.28 -13.08
C GLN A 103 6.81 25.86 -13.95
N LEU A 104 6.98 25.82 -15.27
CA LEU A 104 5.91 25.45 -16.19
C LEU A 104 5.61 23.96 -16.14
N TYR A 105 4.33 23.63 -16.11
CA TYR A 105 3.88 22.26 -16.34
C TYR A 105 3.96 21.94 -17.84
N LYS A 106 4.32 20.69 -18.16
CA LYS A 106 4.42 20.19 -19.54
C LYS A 106 3.04 20.06 -20.19
N ILE A 107 2.50 21.19 -20.64
CA ILE A 107 1.23 21.33 -21.35
C ILE A 107 1.49 22.11 -22.64
N ASP A 108 1.97 21.40 -23.66
CA ASP A 108 2.42 21.98 -24.93
C ASP A 108 1.37 22.89 -25.57
N GLU A 109 0.10 22.50 -25.50
CA GLU A 109 -1.03 23.26 -26.03
C GLU A 109 -1.20 24.62 -25.32
N ALA A 110 -1.11 24.64 -23.99
CA ALA A 110 -1.23 25.87 -23.21
C ALA A 110 -0.05 26.82 -23.47
N VAL A 111 1.15 26.25 -23.59
CA VAL A 111 2.38 27.01 -23.87
C VAL A 111 2.31 27.62 -25.25
N ILE A 112 2.01 26.83 -26.28
CA ILE A 112 1.94 27.31 -27.67
C ILE A 112 0.81 28.33 -27.87
N GLU A 113 -0.40 28.07 -27.37
CA GLU A 113 -1.53 29.00 -27.52
C GLU A 113 -1.22 30.37 -26.89
N SER A 114 -0.48 30.37 -25.78
CA SER A 114 -0.08 31.59 -25.08
C SER A 114 1.10 32.28 -25.76
N PHE A 115 2.10 31.49 -26.16
CA PHE A 115 3.26 31.95 -26.89
C PHE A 115 2.87 32.59 -28.22
N GLU A 116 1.99 31.99 -29.02
CA GLU A 116 1.55 32.55 -30.30
C GLU A 116 0.91 33.93 -30.15
N LYS A 117 0.17 34.16 -29.06
CA LYS A 117 -0.41 35.48 -28.75
C LYS A 117 0.68 36.49 -28.42
N VAL A 118 1.64 36.12 -27.56
CA VAL A 118 2.79 36.95 -27.23
C VAL A 118 3.65 37.21 -28.49
N TYR A 119 3.90 36.19 -29.29
CA TYR A 119 4.68 36.31 -30.52
C TYR A 119 4.00 37.25 -31.51
N LYS A 120 2.69 37.11 -31.76
CA LYS A 120 1.95 38.01 -32.65
C LYS A 120 1.96 39.46 -32.16
N GLU A 121 1.92 39.68 -30.85
CA GLU A 121 1.86 41.01 -30.24
C GLU A 121 3.22 41.71 -30.17
N TYR A 122 4.30 40.95 -29.92
CA TYR A 122 5.64 41.50 -29.65
C TYR A 122 6.68 41.21 -30.75
N LYS A 123 6.33 40.47 -31.81
CA LYS A 123 7.24 40.20 -32.94
C LYS A 123 7.71 41.51 -33.57
N PRO A 124 9.02 41.67 -33.82
CA PRO A 124 9.53 42.84 -34.50
C PRO A 124 8.95 42.97 -35.91
N THR A 125 8.37 44.12 -36.22
CA THR A 125 7.90 44.44 -37.56
C THR A 125 9.01 45.18 -38.30
N TYR A 126 9.37 44.71 -39.50
CA TYR A 126 10.39 45.35 -40.32
C TYR A 126 9.70 46.11 -41.44
N THR A 127 9.88 47.43 -41.49
CA THR A 127 9.44 48.22 -42.66
C THR A 127 10.61 48.45 -43.60
N PRO A 128 10.42 48.27 -44.91
CA PRO A 128 11.44 48.59 -45.89
C PRO A 128 11.62 50.11 -45.98
N VAL A 129 12.85 50.59 -45.76
CA VAL A 129 13.20 52.01 -45.82
C VAL A 129 14.12 52.25 -47.02
N GLY A 130 13.68 51.83 -48.21
CA GLY A 130 14.42 51.98 -49.47
C GLY A 130 15.79 51.27 -49.52
N ASN A 131 16.37 51.13 -50.71
CA ASN A 131 17.71 50.55 -50.95
C ASN A 131 18.04 49.23 -50.20
N GLY A 132 17.06 48.33 -50.04
CA GLY A 132 17.29 47.03 -49.38
C GLY A 132 17.56 47.11 -47.87
N ILE A 133 17.46 48.30 -47.26
CA ILE A 133 17.62 48.49 -45.83
C ILE A 133 16.25 48.33 -45.17
N THR A 134 16.14 47.34 -44.28
CA THR A 134 14.97 47.17 -43.42
C THR A 134 15.23 47.84 -42.09
N MET A 135 14.31 48.69 -41.66
CA MET A 135 14.39 49.30 -40.33
C MET A 135 13.47 48.51 -39.40
N LYS A 136 14.02 48.08 -38.25
CA LYS A 136 13.25 47.44 -37.19
C LYS A 136 12.33 48.50 -36.61
N ASN A 137 11.05 48.48 -36.99
CA ASN A 137 10.05 49.27 -36.30
C ASN A 137 9.77 48.55 -34.98
N MET A 138 10.29 49.13 -33.89
CA MET A 138 9.73 48.85 -32.58
C MET A 138 8.32 49.44 -32.59
N HIS A 139 7.36 48.60 -32.97
CA HIS A 139 5.96 48.87 -32.73
C HIS A 139 5.83 49.07 -31.22
N PHE A 140 5.65 50.32 -30.79
CA PHE A 140 5.27 50.66 -29.42
C PHE A 140 3.79 50.27 -29.28
N VAL A 141 3.52 48.96 -29.29
CA VAL A 141 2.17 48.44 -29.13
C VAL A 141 1.74 48.78 -27.71
N GLY A 142 0.79 49.73 -27.65
CA GLY A 142 -0.33 49.83 -26.72
C GLY A 142 -0.07 49.45 -25.26
N ALA A 143 -0.18 50.46 -24.39
CA ALA A 143 -0.55 50.36 -22.97
C ALA A 143 0.06 49.15 -22.24
N PHE A 144 1.21 49.38 -21.59
CA PHE A 144 1.70 48.59 -20.46
C PHE A 144 0.84 47.35 -20.17
N ASP A 145 1.18 46.20 -20.77
CA ASP A 145 0.53 44.90 -20.50
C ASP A 145 0.94 44.46 -19.08
N ILE A 146 0.46 45.25 -18.13
CA ILE A 146 0.61 45.11 -16.69
C ILE A 146 -0.23 43.91 -16.35
N ALA A 147 0.45 42.91 -15.78
CA ALA A 147 -0.21 41.78 -15.15
C ALA A 147 -1.39 42.31 -14.31
N PRO A 148 -2.62 41.78 -14.50
CA PRO A 148 -3.77 42.19 -13.71
C PRO A 148 -3.41 42.23 -12.22
N LYS A 149 -3.93 43.22 -11.50
CA LYS A 149 -3.64 43.37 -10.06
C LYS A 149 -3.94 42.07 -9.32
N GLY A 150 -2.95 41.54 -8.60
CA GLY A 150 -3.05 40.27 -7.86
C GLY A 150 -2.83 39.00 -8.70
N LEU A 151 -2.47 39.09 -9.99
CA LEU A 151 -2.19 37.90 -10.81
C LEU A 151 -1.06 37.05 -10.21
N TRP A 152 0.05 37.69 -9.81
CA TRP A 152 1.20 36.98 -9.26
C TRP A 152 0.88 36.31 -7.93
N ASP A 153 0.06 36.94 -7.10
CA ASP A 153 -0.44 36.35 -5.85
C ASP A 153 -1.31 35.13 -6.16
N ASN A 154 -2.24 35.23 -7.11
CA ASN A 154 -3.09 34.11 -7.52
C ASN A 154 -2.28 32.95 -8.15
N LEU A 155 -1.25 33.27 -8.94
CA LEU A 155 -0.35 32.26 -9.52
C LEU A 155 0.44 31.55 -8.44
N LYS A 156 0.98 32.30 -7.47
CA LYS A 156 1.68 31.75 -6.33
C LYS A 156 0.76 30.87 -5.48
N ASP A 157 -0.44 31.33 -5.17
CA ASP A 157 -1.44 30.56 -4.42
C ASP A 157 -1.80 29.25 -5.14
N GLU A 158 -1.93 29.28 -6.46
CA GLU A 158 -2.20 28.07 -7.24
C GLU A 158 -0.99 27.13 -7.26
N LYS A 159 0.24 27.66 -7.36
CA LYS A 159 1.47 26.86 -7.27
C LYS A 159 1.62 26.20 -5.91
N ASP A 160 1.44 26.96 -4.82
CA ASP A 160 1.53 26.47 -3.45
C ASP A 160 0.50 25.36 -3.18
N LYS A 161 -0.71 25.48 -3.75
CA LYS A 161 -1.72 24.40 -3.69
C LYS A 161 -1.27 23.15 -4.42
N ILE A 162 -0.74 23.29 -5.64
CA ILE A 162 -0.30 22.15 -6.44
C ILE A 162 0.89 21.45 -5.75
N ASP A 163 1.86 22.22 -5.25
CA ASP A 163 3.04 21.70 -4.56
C ASP A 163 2.65 20.97 -3.28
N LYS A 164 1.70 21.53 -2.52
CA LYS A 164 1.14 20.85 -1.36
C LYS A 164 0.50 19.52 -1.75
N LEU A 165 -0.29 19.47 -2.83
CA LEU A 165 -0.89 18.22 -3.30
C LEU A 165 0.14 17.20 -3.78
N GLU A 166 1.26 17.65 -4.38
CA GLU A 166 2.36 16.76 -4.74
C GLU A 166 3.02 16.16 -3.48
N ILE A 167 3.30 17.00 -2.48
CA ILE A 167 3.86 16.55 -1.19
C ILE A 167 2.91 15.58 -0.49
N ASP A 168 1.61 15.90 -0.44
CA ASP A 168 0.58 15.05 0.15
C ASP A 168 0.50 13.71 -0.59
N SER A 169 0.58 13.72 -1.93
CA SER A 169 0.61 12.49 -2.76
C SER A 169 1.84 11.63 -2.45
N ARG A 170 3.02 12.23 -2.35
CA ARG A 170 4.27 11.52 -2.01
C ARG A 170 4.21 10.92 -0.60
N THR A 171 3.68 11.69 0.35
CA THR A 171 3.50 11.25 1.73
C THR A 171 2.52 10.08 1.80
N LEU A 172 1.43 10.15 1.04
CA LEU A 172 0.45 9.07 0.95
C LEU A 172 1.06 7.79 0.36
N ILE A 173 1.88 7.90 -0.69
CA ILE A 173 2.64 6.77 -1.26
C ILE A 173 3.53 6.13 -0.19
N GLN A 174 4.25 6.93 0.61
CA GLN A 174 5.09 6.40 1.69
C GLN A 174 4.27 5.64 2.75
N TYR A 175 3.09 6.14 3.12
CA TYR A 175 2.21 5.42 4.04
C TYR A 175 1.69 4.10 3.46
N PHE A 176 1.34 4.07 2.17
CA PHE A 176 0.98 2.82 1.49
C PHE A 176 2.14 1.81 1.49
N GLU A 177 3.36 2.27 1.24
CA GLU A 177 4.55 1.41 1.28
C GLU A 177 4.84 0.87 2.68
N GLN A 178 4.75 1.72 3.70
CA GLN A 178 4.92 1.33 5.10
C GLN A 178 3.88 0.27 5.52
N ASN A 179 2.61 0.48 5.18
CA ASN A 179 1.56 -0.47 5.51
C ASN A 179 1.71 -1.79 4.76
N LEU A 180 2.24 -1.77 3.53
CA LEU A 180 2.53 -2.98 2.77
C LEU A 180 3.70 -3.76 3.38
N GLN A 181 4.74 -3.05 3.84
CA GLN A 181 5.84 -3.65 4.59
C GLN A 181 5.34 -4.28 5.89
N ASN A 182 4.45 -3.60 6.64
CA ASN A 182 3.84 -4.16 7.84
C ASN A 182 3.05 -5.44 7.54
N LEU A 183 2.25 -5.46 6.47
CA LEU A 183 1.57 -6.69 6.02
C LEU A 183 2.53 -7.81 5.61
N SER A 184 3.69 -7.47 5.05
CA SER A 184 4.70 -8.46 4.70
C SER A 184 5.30 -9.12 5.95
N ALA A 185 5.60 -8.35 6.99
CA ALA A 185 6.15 -8.86 8.25
C ALA A 185 5.18 -9.81 9.01
N PHE A 186 3.87 -9.66 8.81
CA PHE A 186 2.89 -10.58 9.41
C PHE A 186 2.93 -11.98 8.77
N ASP A 187 3.30 -12.11 7.49
CA ASP A 187 3.38 -13.41 6.82
C ASP A 187 4.43 -14.32 7.50
N ASP A 188 5.55 -13.73 7.89
CA ASP A 188 6.62 -14.42 8.63
C ASP A 188 6.17 -14.85 10.04
N SER A 189 5.16 -14.18 10.61
CA SER A 189 4.62 -14.51 11.93
C SER A 189 3.51 -15.56 11.89
N ILE A 190 2.71 -15.61 10.82
CA ILE A 190 1.58 -16.54 10.69
C ILE A 190 2.05 -17.98 10.42
N LYS A 191 3.06 -18.17 9.57
CA LYS A 191 3.55 -19.51 9.20
C LYS A 191 4.01 -20.34 10.40
N PRO A 192 4.85 -19.82 11.33
CA PRO A 192 5.23 -20.57 12.53
C PRO A 192 4.04 -20.91 13.42
N LEU A 193 3.08 -20.00 13.60
CA LEU A 193 1.89 -20.25 14.41
C LEU A 193 1.07 -21.43 13.85
N LYS A 194 0.88 -21.46 12.53
CA LYS A 194 0.19 -22.57 11.86
C LYS A 194 0.88 -23.91 12.12
N ILE A 195 2.21 -23.94 12.00
CA ILE A 195 3.00 -25.16 12.25
C ILE A 195 2.84 -25.63 13.69
N ILE A 196 2.90 -24.70 14.66
CA ILE A 196 2.76 -25.05 16.08
C ILE A 196 1.34 -25.57 16.37
N ILE A 197 0.29 -24.97 15.80
CA ILE A 197 -1.08 -25.49 15.97
C ILE A 197 -1.20 -26.91 15.41
N ILE A 198 -0.64 -27.18 14.23
CA ILE A 198 -0.62 -28.54 13.65
C ILE A 198 0.16 -29.50 14.54
N LEU A 199 1.28 -29.06 15.10
CA LEU A 199 2.06 -29.85 16.06
C LEU A 199 1.21 -30.18 17.31
N LEU A 200 0.44 -29.23 17.84
CA LEU A 200 -0.44 -29.46 19.00
C LEU A 200 -1.58 -30.43 18.68
N LEU A 201 -2.21 -30.32 17.51
CA LEU A 201 -3.23 -31.25 17.00
C LEU A 201 -2.71 -32.69 16.90
N VAL A 202 -1.44 -32.88 16.55
CA VAL A 202 -0.83 -34.21 16.52
C VAL A 202 -0.36 -34.62 17.92
N ALA A 203 0.37 -33.76 18.63
CA ALA A 203 0.99 -34.10 19.90
C ALA A 203 -0.04 -34.51 20.97
N PHE A 204 -1.19 -33.84 21.02
CA PHE A 204 -2.21 -34.10 22.04
C PHE A 204 -2.75 -35.55 22.03
N PRO A 205 -3.25 -36.10 20.90
CA PRO A 205 -3.70 -37.48 20.86
C PRO A 205 -2.59 -38.49 21.18
N PHE A 206 -1.34 -38.26 20.73
CA PHE A 206 -0.24 -39.19 20.96
C PHE A 206 0.33 -39.14 22.39
N THR A 207 0.33 -37.98 23.03
CA THR A 207 0.98 -37.79 24.34
C THR A 207 0.01 -37.84 25.51
N VAL A 208 -1.28 -37.57 25.28
CA VAL A 208 -2.31 -37.53 26.33
C VAL A 208 -3.35 -38.62 26.14
N ILE A 209 -4.01 -38.67 24.98
CA ILE A 209 -5.14 -39.61 24.79
C ILE A 209 -4.65 -41.05 24.68
N TYR A 210 -3.60 -41.30 23.90
CA TYR A 210 -3.08 -42.64 23.65
C TYR A 210 -2.58 -43.31 24.95
N PRO A 211 -1.75 -42.68 25.80
CA PRO A 211 -1.32 -43.35 27.02
C PRO A 211 -2.44 -43.47 28.07
N LEU A 212 -3.39 -42.52 28.13
CA LEU A 212 -4.57 -42.65 28.98
C LEU A 212 -5.48 -43.81 28.54
N HIS A 213 -5.46 -44.21 27.28
CA HIS A 213 -6.25 -45.34 26.79
C HIS A 213 -5.83 -46.67 27.46
N PHE A 214 -4.55 -46.86 27.77
CA PHE A 214 -4.04 -48.09 28.40
C PHE A 214 -4.35 -48.23 29.90
N MET A 215 -4.84 -47.18 30.57
CA MET A 215 -5.08 -47.24 32.02
C MET A 215 -6.45 -47.82 32.43
N PRO A 216 -6.58 -48.51 33.57
CA PRO A 216 -5.51 -49.05 34.39
C PRO A 216 -4.90 -50.29 33.74
N MET A 217 -3.57 -50.40 33.75
CA MET A 217 -2.88 -51.63 33.38
C MET A 217 -2.76 -52.56 34.59
N GLU A 218 -2.87 -53.86 34.33
CA GLU A 218 -2.61 -54.90 35.31
C GLU A 218 -1.15 -54.87 35.77
N THR A 219 -0.93 -55.18 37.05
CA THR A 219 0.40 -55.18 37.65
C THR A 219 1.25 -56.32 37.11
N ASN A 220 2.53 -56.07 36.84
CA ASN A 220 3.52 -57.00 36.27
C ASN A 220 3.39 -57.36 34.78
N ILE A 221 2.52 -56.71 34.03
CA ILE A 221 2.50 -56.82 32.56
C ILE A 221 3.23 -55.63 31.93
N ASN A 222 4.08 -55.90 30.94
CA ASN A 222 4.68 -54.83 30.15
C ASN A 222 3.68 -54.35 29.09
N PRO A 223 3.58 -53.04 28.84
CA PRO A 223 2.72 -52.54 27.77
C PRO A 223 3.22 -53.10 26.44
N GLU A 224 2.43 -53.96 25.83
CA GLU A 224 2.61 -54.34 24.43
C GLU A 224 1.84 -53.36 23.56
N ILE A 225 2.44 -52.95 22.44
CA ILE A 225 1.73 -52.15 21.43
C ILE A 225 0.76 -53.11 20.74
N THR A 226 -0.46 -53.22 21.27
CA THR A 226 -1.51 -54.06 20.68
C THR A 226 -2.14 -53.33 19.50
N TYR A 227 -1.87 -53.81 18.28
CA TYR A 227 -2.58 -53.40 17.06
C TYR A 227 -3.88 -54.20 16.83
N ASN A 228 -4.43 -54.84 17.86
CA ASN A 228 -5.63 -55.65 17.74
C ASN A 228 -6.87 -54.74 17.67
N ILE A 229 -7.28 -54.41 16.44
CA ILE A 229 -8.42 -53.52 16.14
C ILE A 229 -9.70 -53.96 16.86
N PHE A 230 -9.90 -55.26 17.08
CA PHE A 230 -11.11 -55.80 17.73
C PHE A 230 -11.15 -55.53 19.24
N GLU A 231 -10.02 -55.64 19.94
CA GLU A 231 -9.91 -55.28 21.36
C GLU A 231 -9.99 -53.77 21.57
N ILE A 232 -9.39 -52.99 20.65
CA ILE A 232 -9.52 -51.53 20.62
C ILE A 232 -11.00 -51.14 20.48
N PHE A 233 -11.76 -51.78 19.57
CA PHE A 233 -13.20 -51.50 19.38
C PHE A 233 -14.06 -51.86 20.58
N ASN A 234 -13.82 -53.01 21.23
CA ASN A 234 -14.56 -53.38 22.44
C ASN A 234 -14.22 -52.49 23.64
N SER A 235 -13.00 -51.94 23.70
CA SER A 235 -12.57 -50.96 24.71
C SER A 235 -13.14 -49.55 24.46
N ILE A 236 -13.43 -49.18 23.21
CA ILE A 236 -14.01 -47.88 22.82
C ILE A 236 -15.42 -47.66 23.38
N LEU A 237 -16.20 -48.72 23.64
CA LEU A 237 -17.57 -48.63 24.18
C LEU A 237 -17.65 -48.54 25.71
N THR A 238 -16.52 -48.44 26.41
CA THR A 238 -16.51 -48.24 27.86
C THR A 238 -16.81 -46.79 28.23
N PHE A 239 -17.42 -46.56 29.40
CA PHE A 239 -17.69 -45.20 29.92
C PHE A 239 -16.43 -44.31 29.94
N LYS A 240 -15.27 -44.91 30.25
CA LYS A 240 -13.95 -44.26 30.20
C LYS A 240 -13.61 -43.76 28.80
N SER A 241 -13.76 -44.61 27.78
CA SER A 241 -13.47 -44.26 26.39
C SER A 241 -14.41 -43.18 25.86
N VAL A 242 -15.68 -43.20 26.25
CA VAL A 242 -16.63 -42.11 25.95
C VAL A 242 -16.16 -40.79 26.56
N LEU A 243 -15.74 -40.78 27.83
CA LEU A 243 -15.25 -39.57 28.49
C LEU A 243 -13.95 -39.04 27.86
N LEU A 244 -13.01 -39.93 27.54
CA LEU A 244 -11.79 -39.59 26.81
C LEU A 244 -12.09 -39.04 25.40
N PHE A 245 -13.09 -39.59 24.72
CA PHE A 245 -13.50 -39.12 23.39
C PHE A 245 -14.12 -37.72 23.45
N ILE A 246 -14.98 -37.45 24.43
CA ILE A 246 -15.54 -36.10 24.66
C ILE A 246 -14.40 -35.10 24.95
N PHE A 247 -13.45 -35.49 25.80
CA PHE A 247 -12.28 -34.66 26.11
C PHE A 247 -11.42 -34.40 24.87
N PHE A 248 -11.17 -35.45 24.07
CA PHE A 248 -10.46 -35.37 22.80
C PHE A 248 -11.13 -34.38 21.84
N ILE A 249 -12.41 -34.57 21.55
CA ILE A 249 -13.17 -33.68 20.66
C ILE A 249 -13.11 -32.24 21.17
N SER A 250 -13.26 -32.02 22.47
CA SER A 250 -13.30 -30.67 23.04
C SER A 250 -12.00 -29.90 22.78
N ILE A 251 -10.85 -30.54 23.06
CA ILE A 251 -9.53 -29.91 22.85
C ILE A 251 -9.19 -29.81 21.35
N GLU A 252 -9.43 -30.85 20.57
CA GLU A 252 -9.19 -30.85 19.13
C GLU A 252 -10.03 -29.80 18.39
N SER A 253 -11.29 -29.60 18.81
CA SER A 253 -12.16 -28.58 18.22
C SER A 253 -11.59 -27.18 18.42
N ILE A 254 -10.97 -26.91 19.58
CA ILE A 254 -10.32 -25.62 19.86
C ILE A 254 -9.14 -25.42 18.92
N PHE A 255 -8.22 -26.38 18.82
CA PHE A 255 -7.07 -26.25 17.93
C PHE A 255 -7.47 -26.18 16.45
N THR A 256 -8.46 -26.96 16.04
CA THR A 256 -9.03 -26.93 14.68
C THR A 256 -9.63 -25.57 14.37
N TYR A 257 -10.39 -24.99 15.30
CA TYR A 257 -10.95 -23.64 15.16
C TYR A 257 -9.85 -22.59 14.95
N PHE A 258 -8.79 -22.63 15.74
CA PHE A 258 -7.66 -21.69 15.58
C PHE A 258 -6.86 -21.93 14.29
N LEU A 259 -6.79 -23.17 13.81
CA LEU A 259 -6.21 -23.47 12.49
C LEU A 259 -7.04 -22.85 11.37
N ILE A 260 -8.38 -22.91 11.46
CA ILE A 260 -9.29 -22.26 10.52
C ILE A 260 -9.09 -20.74 10.53
N ILE A 261 -9.04 -20.11 11.71
CA ILE A 261 -8.76 -18.66 11.83
C ILE A 261 -7.43 -18.31 11.17
N THR A 262 -6.38 -19.08 11.44
CA THR A 262 -5.04 -18.84 10.89
C THR A 262 -5.05 -18.88 9.36
N ASN A 263 -5.78 -19.84 8.77
CA ASN A 263 -5.95 -19.91 7.32
C ASN A 263 -6.77 -18.73 6.77
N GLN A 264 -7.85 -18.33 7.44
CA GLN A 264 -8.66 -17.18 7.04
C GLN A 264 -7.85 -15.88 7.08
N LEU A 265 -7.01 -15.69 8.11
CA LEU A 265 -6.12 -14.53 8.21
C LEU A 265 -5.10 -14.50 7.08
N ASN A 266 -4.52 -15.64 6.72
CA ASN A 266 -3.59 -15.72 5.61
C ASN A 266 -4.25 -15.32 4.27
N ILE A 267 -5.48 -15.80 4.03
CA ILE A 267 -6.25 -15.41 2.84
C ILE A 267 -6.51 -13.90 2.82
N ARG A 268 -7.00 -13.33 3.94
CA ARG A 268 -7.26 -11.89 4.06
C ARG A 268 -6.01 -11.06 3.79
N LEU A 269 -4.87 -11.50 4.32
CA LEU A 269 -3.58 -10.84 4.14
C LEU A 269 -3.12 -10.86 2.67
N LEU A 270 -3.28 -12.00 1.98
CA LEU A 270 -2.97 -12.10 0.55
C LEU A 270 -3.88 -11.19 -0.29
N THR A 271 -5.18 -11.19 -0.01
CA THR A 271 -6.14 -10.31 -0.69
C THR A 271 -5.80 -8.83 -0.47
N ALA A 272 -5.50 -8.43 0.77
CA ALA A 272 -5.14 -7.05 1.11
C ALA A 272 -3.84 -6.61 0.40
N LYS A 273 -2.86 -7.50 0.27
CA LYS A 273 -1.65 -7.23 -0.52
C LYS A 273 -1.98 -7.05 -2.00
N GLN A 274 -2.76 -7.96 -2.60
CA GLN A 274 -3.09 -7.90 -4.02
C GLN A 274 -3.84 -6.61 -4.40
N ASN A 275 -4.88 -6.26 -3.63
CA ASN A 275 -5.73 -5.10 -3.90
C ASN A 275 -4.96 -3.77 -3.84
N ASN A 276 -3.85 -3.69 -3.10
CA ASN A 276 -3.12 -2.45 -2.86
C ASN A 276 -1.79 -2.33 -3.63
N SER A 277 -1.50 -3.24 -4.57
CA SER A 277 -0.10 -3.48 -4.92
C SER A 277 0.54 -2.68 -6.05
N LYS A 278 -0.08 -1.83 -6.87
CA LYS A 278 0.73 -1.06 -7.86
C LYS A 278 0.22 0.35 -8.17
N ASP A 279 -1.07 0.51 -8.35
CA ASP A 279 -1.57 1.75 -8.93
C ASP A 279 -1.56 2.93 -7.95
N LEU A 280 -1.73 2.66 -6.65
CA LEU A 280 -1.75 3.69 -5.61
C LEU A 280 -0.34 4.19 -5.20
N ARG A 281 0.72 3.56 -5.73
CA ARG A 281 2.12 3.77 -5.31
C ARG A 281 2.95 4.53 -6.34
N SER A 282 2.36 4.93 -7.46
CA SER A 282 3.03 5.69 -8.51
C SER A 282 2.52 7.12 -8.53
N LEU A 283 3.42 8.09 -8.38
CA LEU A 283 3.09 9.51 -8.46
C LEU A 283 2.42 9.88 -9.80
N LYS A 284 2.78 9.17 -10.88
CA LYS A 284 2.20 9.35 -12.22
C LYS A 284 0.69 9.06 -12.24
N ASN A 285 0.21 8.22 -11.34
CA ASN A 285 -1.21 7.86 -11.26
C ASN A 285 -2.03 8.92 -10.50
N TYR A 286 -1.37 9.80 -9.74
CA TYR A 286 -2.02 10.95 -9.10
C TYR A 286 -2.16 12.13 -10.06
N SER A 287 -1.11 12.42 -10.82
CA SER A 287 -1.14 13.44 -11.88
C SER A 287 -0.08 13.15 -12.93
N LYS A 288 -0.46 13.32 -14.20
CA LYS A 288 0.50 13.30 -15.33
C LYS A 288 1.53 14.44 -15.26
N HIS A 289 1.26 15.47 -14.45
CA HIS A 289 2.10 16.66 -14.33
C HIS A 289 3.13 16.59 -13.19
N PHE A 290 3.07 15.56 -12.34
CA PHE A 290 4.02 15.35 -11.23
C PHE A 290 5.22 14.46 -11.64
N ALA A 291 5.41 14.23 -12.95
CA ALA A 291 6.26 13.19 -13.52
C ALA A 291 7.41 13.73 -14.37
#